data_AF-A0A4Y3L1H4-F1
#
_entry.id   AF-A0A4Y3L1H4-F1
#
_cell.length_a   1.000
_cell.length_b   1.000
_cell.length_c   1.000
_cell.angle_alpha   90.00
_cell.angle_beta   90.00
_cell.angle_gamma   90.00
#
_symmetry.space_group_name_H-M   'P 1'
#
loop_
_entity.id
_entity.type
_entity.pdbx_description
1 polymer ?
#
loop_
_entity_poly.entity_id
_entity_poly.type
_entity_poly.pdbx_seq_one_letter_code
_entity_poly.pdbx_strand_id
1 'polypeptide(L)'
;MYAAGFLYDPDQDIIYSRMDAPQRSFGYAYGYDDGALAMSAVIDCEPIFFDYAGKHWMVELWKGQYGLETGCEIGVYTRPIGSTGLGYAVLDATVGQRPNDDVPSHDLFYDCASDGDRLLLSAKLRRNGTTLFTRGPEIHWWLTGFRWGVLSDPSELSVDVSIRLKDAAMRDAFLGAIAGRPYSDLHVDGTTVSFTFSRPFAVPQPTRPAPALAAVRASNETIVSAYNSFGFPNNDPNQVDADFLSVAGLELLHFGDFVGSAAARAAIENGVPGPTVVAALADAFGIAGSTIDAWLNSVPRTLSSWVAEVQRTLALPLDFSCYVMIDNTKGPSDLLLTSITAAFGSYVMSPPARIARGSVGRFVLQDPKPSVFGSEGTVTYQYADENLEMKTVVFSFQCPTGFAANAAASTQPRWRFTGTSGEPDNPRTSPVPEGGHPLYVAFVIGGGAASEGRHRRVTSTAKDSGGDITRLCGAWGTVSAAQAILQITSGTVAYYTGAGPSVADVHVVDGRTGRYLRTGPDADPGNNLDELPDC
;
A
#
# COMPACT_ATOMS: atom_id res chain seq x y z
N MET A 1 -7.99 -11.55 10.10
CA MET A 1 -7.65 -12.95 10.43
C MET A 1 -8.86 -13.86 10.64
N TYR A 2 -9.70 -13.68 11.66
CA TYR A 2 -10.84 -14.58 11.87
C TYR A 2 -11.83 -14.62 10.68
N ALA A 3 -12.23 -13.45 10.17
CA ALA A 3 -13.09 -13.35 8.98
C ALA A 3 -12.44 -13.94 7.72
N ALA A 4 -11.11 -14.00 7.69
CA ALA A 4 -10.32 -14.56 6.59
C ALA A 4 -10.23 -16.09 6.61
N GLY A 5 -10.77 -16.74 7.65
CA GLY A 5 -10.66 -18.19 7.81
C GLY A 5 -9.49 -18.65 8.67
N PHE A 6 -8.87 -17.77 9.47
CA PHE A 6 -7.69 -18.12 10.24
C PHE A 6 -7.83 -17.84 11.74
N LEU A 7 -7.11 -18.64 12.52
CA LEU A 7 -6.97 -18.56 13.97
C LEU A 7 -5.49 -18.40 14.32
N TYR A 8 -5.22 -17.97 15.55
CA TYR A 8 -3.90 -17.82 16.12
C TYR A 8 -3.69 -18.86 17.23
N ASP A 9 -2.55 -19.54 17.21
CA ASP A 9 -2.09 -20.46 18.26
C ASP A 9 -0.97 -19.76 19.06
N PRO A 10 -1.24 -19.32 20.31
CA PRO A 10 -0.26 -18.62 21.13
C PRO A 10 0.87 -19.53 21.67
N ASP A 11 0.68 -20.85 21.72
CA ASP A 11 1.68 -21.76 22.29
C ASP A 11 2.87 -21.97 21.33
N GLN A 12 2.59 -21.91 20.02
CA GLN A 12 3.57 -22.10 18.95
C GLN A 12 3.84 -20.81 18.17
N ASP A 13 3.05 -19.77 18.42
CA ASP A 13 3.11 -18.47 17.77
C ASP A 13 2.85 -18.53 16.26
N ILE A 14 1.76 -19.19 15.86
CA ILE A 14 1.42 -19.43 14.44
C ILE A 14 -0.01 -19.04 14.09
N ILE A 15 -0.22 -18.73 12.83
CA ILE A 15 -1.54 -18.59 12.19
C ILE A 15 -1.91 -19.92 11.53
N TYR A 16 -3.19 -20.28 11.56
CA TYR A 16 -3.66 -21.52 10.95
C TYR A 16 -5.13 -21.46 10.52
N SER A 17 -5.53 -22.32 9.59
CA SER A 17 -6.88 -22.38 9.03
C SER A 17 -7.92 -22.86 10.05
N ARG A 18 -9.10 -22.25 10.02
CA ARG A 18 -10.29 -22.76 10.72
C ARG A 18 -11.04 -23.76 9.84
N MET A 19 -11.84 -24.62 10.47
CA MET A 19 -12.64 -25.62 9.76
C MET A 19 -13.66 -25.03 8.76
N ASP A 20 -14.24 -23.89 9.12
CA ASP A 20 -15.26 -23.13 8.38
C ASP A 20 -14.66 -21.93 7.64
N ALA A 21 -13.41 -22.05 7.18
CA ALA A 21 -12.76 -21.02 6.38
C ALA A 21 -13.56 -20.74 5.09
N PRO A 22 -13.75 -19.46 4.69
CA PRO A 22 -14.51 -19.12 3.47
C PRO A 22 -13.94 -19.76 2.21
N GLN A 23 -12.64 -20.12 2.21
CA GLN A 23 -11.93 -20.87 1.17
C GLN A 23 -12.63 -22.19 0.80
N ARG A 24 -13.47 -22.73 1.69
CA ARG A 24 -14.24 -23.95 1.46
C ARG A 24 -15.16 -23.90 0.23
N SER A 25 -15.55 -22.71 -0.21
CA SER A 25 -16.39 -22.53 -1.39
C SER A 25 -15.62 -22.51 -2.72
N PHE A 26 -14.29 -22.55 -2.71
CA PHE A 26 -13.47 -22.25 -3.89
C PHE A 26 -12.70 -23.43 -4.48
N GLY A 27 -12.78 -24.61 -3.86
CA GLY A 27 -12.17 -25.83 -4.39
C GLY A 27 -10.66 -25.70 -4.65
N TYR A 28 -10.15 -26.47 -5.62
CA TYR A 28 -8.74 -26.47 -5.99
C TYR A 28 -8.50 -27.04 -7.39
N ALA A 29 -7.45 -26.56 -8.06
CA ALA A 29 -7.02 -26.96 -9.41
C ALA A 29 -5.53 -26.61 -9.64
N TYR A 30 -4.93 -27.08 -10.73
CA TYR A 30 -3.51 -26.78 -11.03
C TYR A 30 -3.23 -25.27 -11.20
N GLY A 31 -4.18 -24.47 -11.66
CA GLY A 31 -4.02 -23.02 -11.81
C GLY A 31 -3.66 -22.30 -10.50
N TYR A 32 -4.00 -22.88 -9.35
CA TYR A 32 -3.55 -22.37 -8.05
C TYR A 32 -2.05 -22.58 -7.83
N ASP A 33 -1.53 -23.75 -8.22
CA ASP A 33 -0.10 -24.06 -8.21
C ASP A 33 0.65 -23.09 -9.14
N ASP A 34 0.23 -22.99 -10.40
CA ASP A 34 0.92 -22.14 -11.40
C ASP A 34 0.85 -20.64 -11.05
N GLY A 35 -0.24 -20.23 -10.36
CA GLY A 35 -0.44 -18.89 -9.87
C GLY A 35 0.34 -18.51 -8.61
N ALA A 36 1.04 -19.45 -7.95
CA ALA A 36 1.67 -19.25 -6.65
C ALA A 36 2.53 -17.96 -6.57
N LEU A 37 3.40 -17.72 -7.55
CA LEU A 37 4.25 -16.52 -7.56
C LEU A 37 3.44 -15.22 -7.68
N ALA A 38 2.30 -15.25 -8.36
CA ALA A 38 1.43 -14.08 -8.49
C ALA A 38 0.77 -13.71 -7.16
N MET A 39 0.76 -14.63 -6.20
CA MET A 39 0.23 -14.47 -4.84
C MET A 39 1.37 -14.29 -3.81
N SER A 40 2.54 -13.85 -4.25
CA SER A 40 3.75 -13.71 -3.42
C SER A 40 4.20 -15.02 -2.76
N ALA A 41 3.74 -16.17 -3.26
CA ALA A 41 4.05 -17.49 -2.73
C ALA A 41 5.19 -18.16 -3.52
N VAL A 42 6.33 -18.36 -2.87
CA VAL A 42 7.44 -19.18 -3.36
C VAL A 42 7.36 -20.53 -2.64
N ILE A 43 6.65 -21.48 -3.24
CA ILE A 43 6.26 -22.75 -2.60
C ILE A 43 6.52 -23.95 -3.51
N ASP A 44 6.88 -25.08 -2.90
CA ASP A 44 6.87 -26.39 -3.55
C ASP A 44 5.48 -27.04 -3.37
N CYS A 45 4.93 -27.58 -4.46
CA CYS A 45 3.61 -28.24 -4.49
C CYS A 45 3.78 -29.76 -4.68
N GLU A 46 2.86 -30.55 -4.14
CA GLU A 46 2.91 -32.02 -4.20
C GLU A 46 1.47 -32.61 -4.21
N PRO A 47 0.75 -32.48 -5.33
CA PRO A 47 -0.55 -33.12 -5.54
C PRO A 47 -0.43 -34.64 -5.53
N ILE A 48 -1.37 -35.33 -4.87
CA ILE A 48 -1.50 -36.79 -4.83
C ILE A 48 -2.93 -37.16 -5.24
N PHE A 49 -3.08 -37.67 -6.46
CA PHE A 49 -4.37 -38.04 -7.05
C PHE A 49 -4.66 -39.53 -6.93
N PHE A 50 -5.88 -39.90 -6.53
CA PHE A 50 -6.31 -41.31 -6.48
C PHE A 50 -7.83 -41.42 -6.53
N ASP A 51 -8.34 -42.58 -6.93
CA ASP A 51 -9.77 -42.86 -6.96
C ASP A 51 -10.19 -43.68 -5.75
N TYR A 52 -11.28 -43.27 -5.09
CA TYR A 52 -11.85 -44.02 -3.98
C TYR A 52 -13.33 -43.71 -3.81
N ALA A 53 -14.13 -44.76 -3.61
CA ALA A 53 -15.56 -44.70 -3.33
C ALA A 53 -16.37 -43.82 -4.32
N GLY A 54 -16.07 -43.93 -5.61
CA GLY A 54 -16.79 -43.21 -6.68
C GLY A 54 -16.41 -41.74 -6.82
N LYS A 55 -15.31 -41.31 -6.20
CA LYS A 55 -14.77 -39.95 -6.32
C LYS A 55 -13.32 -40.00 -6.79
N HIS A 56 -12.94 -39.02 -7.59
CA HIS A 56 -11.55 -38.60 -7.72
C HIS A 56 -11.18 -37.85 -6.44
N TRP A 57 -10.03 -38.19 -5.86
CA TRP A 57 -9.45 -37.51 -4.70
C TRP A 57 -8.15 -36.85 -5.11
N MET A 58 -7.88 -35.70 -4.47
CA MET A 58 -6.60 -35.04 -4.53
C MET A 58 -6.22 -34.61 -3.12
N VAL A 59 -5.04 -35.03 -2.67
CA VAL A 59 -4.38 -34.45 -1.49
C VAL A 59 -3.27 -33.55 -1.98
N GLU A 60 -3.34 -32.26 -1.67
CA GLU A 60 -2.32 -31.27 -2.03
C GLU A 60 -1.44 -30.97 -0.82
N LEU A 61 -0.12 -31.01 -0.99
CA LEU A 61 0.83 -30.59 0.03
C LEU A 61 1.60 -29.37 -0.45
N TRP A 62 1.56 -28.29 0.31
CA TRP A 62 2.36 -27.09 0.05
C TRP A 62 3.38 -26.86 1.17
N LYS A 63 4.57 -26.37 0.80
CA LYS A 63 5.55 -25.80 1.74
C LYS A 63 6.33 -24.66 1.11
N GLY A 64 6.57 -23.58 1.85
CA GLY A 64 7.39 -22.48 1.34
C GLY A 64 7.17 -21.14 2.06
N GLN A 65 7.44 -20.07 1.32
CA GLN A 65 7.27 -18.68 1.74
C GLN A 65 6.03 -18.08 1.09
N TYR A 66 5.11 -17.54 1.90
CA TYR A 66 3.85 -16.93 1.53
C TYR A 66 3.90 -15.45 1.95
N GLY A 67 4.53 -14.60 1.14
CA GLY A 67 4.71 -13.20 1.52
C GLY A 67 5.49 -13.06 2.83
N LEU A 68 4.78 -12.63 3.88
CA LEU A 68 5.28 -12.52 5.27
C LEU A 68 5.60 -13.86 5.94
N GLU A 69 4.96 -14.94 5.50
CA GLU A 69 4.82 -16.15 6.32
C GLU A 69 5.65 -17.31 5.77
N THR A 70 6.32 -18.06 6.63
CA THR A 70 6.81 -19.40 6.30
C THR A 70 5.76 -20.42 6.74
N GLY A 71 5.35 -21.34 5.86
CA GLY A 71 4.28 -22.27 6.20
C GLY A 71 4.25 -23.57 5.43
N CYS A 72 3.24 -24.37 5.77
CA CYS A 72 2.88 -25.57 5.03
C CYS A 72 1.38 -25.85 5.14
N GLU A 73 0.87 -26.62 4.17
CA GLU A 73 -0.54 -26.95 4.05
C GLU A 73 -0.73 -28.41 3.64
N ILE A 74 -1.82 -29.02 4.12
CA ILE A 74 -2.36 -30.29 3.63
C ILE A 74 -3.82 -30.06 3.27
N GLY A 75 -4.11 -29.94 1.97
CA GLY A 75 -5.46 -29.82 1.42
C GLY A 75 -6.01 -31.17 0.97
N VAL A 76 -7.30 -31.41 1.19
CA VAL A 76 -8.03 -32.61 0.78
C VAL A 76 -9.22 -32.16 -0.07
N TYR A 77 -9.25 -32.65 -1.29
CA TYR A 77 -10.23 -32.27 -2.30
C TYR A 77 -10.81 -33.50 -2.97
N THR A 78 -12.06 -33.39 -3.39
CA THR A 78 -12.79 -34.50 -4.00
C THR A 78 -13.62 -34.01 -5.17
N ARG A 79 -13.82 -34.88 -6.16
CA ARG A 79 -14.76 -34.66 -7.24
C ARG A 79 -15.50 -35.95 -7.55
N PRO A 80 -16.85 -35.96 -7.61
CA PRO A 80 -17.60 -37.14 -8.05
C PRO A 80 -17.19 -37.56 -9.47
N ILE A 81 -16.92 -38.86 -9.66
CA ILE A 81 -16.55 -39.39 -10.98
C ILE A 81 -17.74 -39.22 -11.93
N GLY A 82 -17.49 -38.63 -13.10
CA GLY A 82 -18.52 -38.40 -14.13
C GLY A 82 -19.34 -37.11 -13.96
N SER A 83 -18.96 -36.19 -13.07
CA SER A 83 -19.58 -34.86 -12.97
C SER A 83 -19.31 -34.00 -14.22
N THR A 84 -20.36 -33.49 -14.88
CA THR A 84 -20.27 -32.78 -16.19
C THR A 84 -21.01 -31.42 -16.22
N GLY A 85 -21.26 -30.80 -15.07
CA GLY A 85 -21.90 -29.48 -15.01
C GLY A 85 -21.11 -28.40 -15.76
N LEU A 86 -21.80 -27.39 -16.31
CA LEU A 86 -21.16 -26.29 -17.05
C LEU A 86 -20.10 -25.54 -16.22
N GLY A 87 -20.32 -25.39 -14.91
CA GLY A 87 -19.33 -24.80 -14.00
C GLY A 87 -18.02 -25.57 -13.98
N TYR A 88 -18.07 -26.90 -13.81
CA TYR A 88 -16.88 -27.74 -13.90
C TYR A 88 -16.24 -27.69 -15.28
N ALA A 89 -17.02 -27.74 -16.36
CA ALA A 89 -16.47 -27.69 -17.71
C ALA A 89 -15.67 -26.39 -17.97
N VAL A 90 -16.15 -25.26 -17.45
CA VAL A 90 -15.42 -23.98 -17.51
C VAL A 90 -14.16 -24.04 -16.65
N LEU A 91 -14.25 -24.49 -15.40
CA LEU A 91 -13.10 -24.54 -14.48
C LEU A 91 -12.02 -25.50 -14.98
N ASP A 92 -12.40 -26.67 -15.49
CA ASP A 92 -11.49 -27.67 -16.06
C ASP A 92 -10.71 -27.10 -17.25
N ALA A 93 -11.42 -26.44 -18.16
CA ALA A 93 -10.83 -25.87 -19.38
C ALA A 93 -9.95 -24.64 -19.12
N THR A 94 -10.00 -24.06 -17.92
CA THR A 94 -9.35 -22.77 -17.62
C THR A 94 -8.27 -22.90 -16.56
N VAL A 95 -8.61 -23.38 -15.37
CA VAL A 95 -7.72 -23.48 -14.21
C VAL A 95 -7.36 -24.93 -13.88
N GLY A 96 -8.08 -25.90 -14.44
CA GLY A 96 -7.81 -27.33 -14.28
C GLY A 96 -6.58 -27.82 -15.05
N GLN A 97 -6.38 -27.33 -16.28
CA GLN A 97 -5.38 -27.85 -17.21
C GLN A 97 -3.96 -27.89 -16.63
N ARG A 98 -3.41 -29.10 -16.45
CA ARG A 98 -2.06 -29.35 -15.95
C ARG A 98 -1.13 -29.72 -17.12
N PRO A 99 -0.18 -28.85 -17.52
CA PRO A 99 0.65 -29.10 -18.67
C PRO A 99 1.64 -30.24 -18.42
N ASN A 100 1.83 -31.11 -19.42
CA ASN A 100 2.70 -32.30 -19.35
C ASN A 100 2.24 -33.39 -18.36
N ASP A 101 0.93 -33.44 -18.07
CA ASP A 101 0.29 -34.55 -17.39
C ASP A 101 -0.78 -35.15 -18.31
N ASP A 102 -0.61 -36.42 -18.69
CA ASP A 102 -1.52 -37.09 -19.64
C ASP A 102 -2.72 -37.77 -18.93
N VAL A 103 -2.83 -37.65 -17.61
CA VAL A 103 -3.91 -38.28 -16.82
C VAL A 103 -5.11 -37.34 -16.75
N PRO A 104 -6.26 -37.65 -17.40
CA PRO A 104 -7.36 -36.70 -17.52
C PRO A 104 -7.98 -36.24 -16.20
N SER A 105 -7.92 -37.06 -15.15
CA SER A 105 -8.43 -36.68 -13.83
C SER A 105 -7.56 -35.63 -13.13
N HIS A 106 -6.31 -35.44 -13.55
CA HIS A 106 -5.41 -34.44 -12.96
C HIS A 106 -5.65 -33.03 -13.53
N ASP A 107 -6.34 -32.92 -14.67
CA ASP A 107 -6.73 -31.67 -15.34
C ASP A 107 -8.06 -31.09 -14.84
N LEU A 108 -8.56 -31.61 -13.73
CA LEU A 108 -9.87 -31.30 -13.20
C LEU A 108 -9.79 -30.25 -12.09
N PHE A 109 -10.81 -29.42 -12.00
CA PHE A 109 -11.13 -28.69 -10.77
C PHE A 109 -11.79 -29.64 -9.76
N TYR A 110 -11.33 -29.61 -8.52
CA TYR A 110 -11.82 -30.43 -7.40
C TYR A 110 -12.50 -29.54 -6.34
N ASP A 111 -13.56 -30.06 -5.71
CA ASP A 111 -14.18 -29.37 -4.59
C ASP A 111 -13.41 -29.61 -3.29
N CYS A 112 -13.48 -28.69 -2.35
CA CYS A 112 -13.02 -28.93 -0.98
C CYS A 112 -13.74 -30.17 -0.40
N ALA A 113 -13.01 -31.02 0.34
CA ALA A 113 -13.60 -32.21 0.91
C ALA A 113 -14.85 -31.88 1.76
N SER A 114 -15.92 -32.64 1.52
CA SER A 114 -17.13 -32.57 2.33
C SER A 114 -16.84 -32.93 3.78
N ASP A 115 -17.76 -32.63 4.69
CA ASP A 115 -17.60 -32.96 6.11
C ASP A 115 -17.38 -34.46 6.38
N GLY A 116 -17.96 -35.32 5.53
CA GLY A 116 -17.78 -36.77 5.58
C GLY A 116 -16.50 -37.26 4.88
N ASP A 117 -15.80 -36.40 4.14
CA ASP A 117 -14.58 -36.70 3.39
C ASP A 117 -13.29 -36.13 3.99
N ARG A 118 -13.40 -35.37 5.09
CA ARG A 118 -12.24 -34.96 5.88
C ARG A 118 -11.44 -36.16 6.35
N LEU A 119 -10.12 -35.97 6.42
CA LEU A 119 -9.18 -36.99 6.90
C LEU A 119 -8.56 -36.52 8.21
N LEU A 120 -8.03 -37.44 9.01
CA LEU A 120 -7.20 -37.06 10.14
C LEU A 120 -5.78 -36.78 9.65
N LEU A 121 -5.34 -35.54 9.83
CA LEU A 121 -4.11 -35.00 9.28
C LEU A 121 -3.20 -34.53 10.41
N SER A 122 -1.89 -34.66 10.21
CA SER A 122 -0.89 -33.92 11.00
C SER A 122 0.27 -33.48 10.13
N ALA A 123 0.85 -32.34 10.48
CA ALA A 123 2.00 -31.76 9.82
C ALA A 123 3.01 -31.27 10.85
N LYS A 124 4.31 -31.46 10.59
CA LYS A 124 5.39 -30.82 11.35
C LYS A 124 6.35 -30.14 10.40
N LEU A 125 6.30 -28.81 10.36
CA LEU A 125 7.20 -28.02 9.53
C LEU A 125 8.55 -27.85 10.23
N ARG A 126 9.62 -28.16 9.50
CA ARG A 126 11.00 -27.88 9.90
C ARG A 126 11.67 -26.97 8.90
N ARG A 127 12.55 -26.11 9.41
CA ARG A 127 13.52 -25.36 8.63
C ARG A 127 14.93 -25.80 9.04
N ASN A 128 15.72 -26.27 8.09
CA ASN A 128 17.09 -26.77 8.32
C ASN A 128 17.17 -27.77 9.50
N GLY A 129 16.20 -28.68 9.58
CA GLY A 129 16.09 -29.70 10.64
C GLY A 129 15.51 -29.21 11.98
N THR A 130 15.33 -27.90 12.17
CA THR A 130 14.73 -27.33 13.38
C THR A 130 13.21 -27.20 13.21
N THR A 131 12.43 -27.64 14.20
CA THR A 131 10.96 -27.55 14.14
C THR A 131 10.52 -26.09 14.29
N LEU A 132 9.72 -25.62 13.34
CA LEU A 132 9.06 -24.31 13.41
C LEU A 132 7.73 -24.41 14.17
N PHE A 133 6.91 -25.42 13.85
CA PHE A 133 5.65 -25.71 14.52
C PHE A 133 5.13 -27.12 14.18
N THR A 134 4.06 -27.51 14.87
CA THR A 134 3.29 -28.74 14.65
C THR A 134 1.80 -28.43 14.53
N ARG A 135 1.12 -29.21 13.68
CA ARG A 135 -0.33 -29.16 13.45
C ARG A 135 -0.92 -30.56 13.52
N GLY A 136 -2.11 -30.67 14.08
CA GLY A 136 -2.78 -31.94 14.29
C GLY A 136 -2.10 -32.85 15.35
N PRO A 137 -2.53 -34.11 15.48
CA PRO A 137 -3.53 -34.78 14.65
C PRO A 137 -4.93 -34.17 14.79
N GLU A 138 -5.55 -33.81 13.66
CA GLU A 138 -6.86 -33.15 13.61
C GLU A 138 -7.64 -33.61 12.37
N ILE A 139 -8.96 -33.82 12.49
CA ILE A 139 -9.80 -34.15 11.33
C ILE A 139 -10.04 -32.85 10.57
N HIS A 140 -9.47 -32.72 9.37
CA HIS A 140 -9.52 -31.47 8.61
C HIS A 140 -9.61 -31.73 7.10
N TRP A 141 -10.12 -30.74 6.36
CA TRP A 141 -10.06 -30.72 4.89
C TRP A 141 -8.88 -29.88 4.39
N TRP A 142 -8.47 -28.87 5.16
CA TRP A 142 -7.35 -28.00 4.83
C TRP A 142 -6.51 -27.64 6.07
N LEU A 143 -5.57 -28.52 6.45
CA LEU A 143 -4.75 -28.32 7.64
C LEU A 143 -3.58 -27.41 7.29
N THR A 144 -3.51 -26.20 7.84
CA THR A 144 -2.43 -25.26 7.59
C THR A 144 -1.69 -24.85 8.86
N GLY A 145 -0.50 -24.27 8.68
CA GLY A 145 0.20 -23.54 9.72
C GLY A 145 1.20 -22.57 9.09
N PHE A 146 1.28 -21.38 9.66
CA PHE A 146 2.09 -20.29 9.14
C PHE A 146 2.76 -19.53 10.28
N ARG A 147 4.05 -19.29 10.13
CA ARG A 147 4.85 -18.53 11.09
C ARG A 147 5.32 -17.23 10.45
N TRP A 148 4.97 -16.10 11.06
CA TRP A 148 5.34 -14.78 10.56
C TRP A 148 6.78 -14.43 10.92
N GLY A 149 7.36 -13.51 10.16
CA GLY A 149 8.71 -12.98 10.43
C GLY A 149 9.85 -13.94 10.12
N VAL A 150 9.55 -15.13 9.60
CA VAL A 150 10.55 -16.12 9.19
C VAL A 150 10.63 -16.11 7.67
N LEU A 151 11.79 -15.73 7.14
CA LEU A 151 12.11 -15.85 5.72
C LEU A 151 12.73 -17.23 5.45
N SER A 152 12.14 -17.97 4.51
CA SER A 152 12.62 -19.29 4.11
C SER A 152 12.70 -19.44 2.61
N ASP A 153 13.65 -20.26 2.15
CA ASP A 153 13.57 -20.87 0.82
C ASP A 153 12.93 -22.26 0.92
N PRO A 154 12.09 -22.70 -0.03
CA PRO A 154 11.49 -24.04 0.03
C PRO A 154 12.50 -25.18 0.20
N SER A 155 13.73 -25.02 -0.31
CA SER A 155 14.78 -26.03 -0.17
C SER A 155 15.31 -26.19 1.27
N GLU A 156 15.07 -25.21 2.14
CA GLU A 156 15.39 -25.27 3.57
C GLU A 156 14.30 -26.00 4.38
N LEU A 157 13.12 -26.21 3.78
CA LEU A 157 11.93 -26.68 4.47
C LEU A 157 11.67 -28.17 4.23
N SER A 158 11.26 -28.85 5.30
CA SER A 158 10.67 -30.19 5.23
C SER A 158 9.43 -30.29 6.12
N VAL A 159 8.46 -31.12 5.69
CA VAL A 159 7.23 -31.37 6.43
C VAL A 159 7.13 -32.86 6.73
N ASP A 160 7.05 -33.25 8.01
CA ASP A 160 6.60 -34.60 8.34
C ASP A 160 5.09 -34.62 8.18
N VAL A 161 4.60 -35.45 7.27
CA VAL A 161 3.19 -35.61 6.96
C VAL A 161 2.70 -36.91 7.56
N SER A 162 1.52 -36.89 8.18
CA SER A 162 0.78 -38.11 8.52
C SER A 162 -0.69 -37.93 8.17
N ILE A 163 -1.24 -38.90 7.46
CA ILE A 163 -2.60 -38.91 6.96
C ILE A 163 -3.20 -40.25 7.35
N ARG A 164 -4.30 -40.23 8.10
CA ARG A 164 -5.09 -41.44 8.37
C ARG A 164 -6.29 -41.51 7.44
N LEU A 165 -6.23 -42.49 6.55
CA LEU A 165 -7.21 -42.80 5.53
C LEU A 165 -8.41 -43.54 6.14
N LYS A 166 -9.54 -43.49 5.43
CA LYS A 166 -10.84 -44.01 5.90
C LYS A 166 -10.82 -45.52 6.16
N ASP A 167 -10.21 -46.28 5.26
CA ASP A 167 -10.10 -47.73 5.33
C ASP A 167 -8.87 -48.23 4.55
N ALA A 168 -8.69 -49.55 4.53
CA ALA A 168 -7.60 -50.20 3.80
C ALA A 168 -7.65 -49.95 2.29
N ALA A 169 -8.85 -49.85 1.69
CA ALA A 169 -8.99 -49.64 0.26
C ALA A 169 -8.55 -48.22 -0.15
N MET A 170 -8.91 -47.20 0.64
CA MET A 170 -8.44 -45.83 0.43
C MET A 170 -6.92 -45.71 0.63
N ARG A 171 -6.38 -46.38 1.66
CA ARG A 171 -4.93 -46.45 1.89
C ARG A 171 -4.21 -47.06 0.69
N ASP A 172 -4.69 -48.19 0.18
CA ASP A 172 -4.04 -48.87 -0.94
C ASP A 172 -4.10 -48.03 -2.23
N ALA A 173 -5.20 -47.31 -2.46
CA ALA A 173 -5.32 -46.33 -3.55
C ALA A 173 -4.31 -45.19 -3.39
N PHE A 174 -4.19 -44.62 -2.18
CA PHE A 174 -3.20 -43.57 -1.87
C PHE A 174 -1.76 -44.07 -2.07
N LEU A 175 -1.43 -45.27 -1.58
CA LEU A 175 -0.11 -45.89 -1.77
C LEU A 175 0.20 -46.13 -3.25
N GLY A 176 -0.80 -46.51 -4.05
CA GLY A 176 -0.68 -46.59 -5.51
C GLY A 176 -0.31 -45.25 -6.15
N ALA A 177 -0.95 -44.16 -5.71
CA ALA A 177 -0.68 -42.80 -6.22
C ALA A 177 0.72 -42.28 -5.92
N ILE A 178 1.34 -42.73 -4.82
CA ILE A 178 2.70 -42.33 -4.45
C ILE A 178 3.76 -43.38 -4.78
N ALA A 179 3.42 -44.49 -5.43
CA ALA A 179 4.34 -45.61 -5.66
C ALA A 179 5.62 -45.22 -6.43
N GLY A 180 5.55 -44.20 -7.28
CA GLY A 180 6.69 -43.63 -8.02
C GLY A 180 7.49 -42.55 -7.27
N ARG A 181 7.13 -42.24 -6.03
CA ARG A 181 7.70 -41.15 -5.22
C ARG A 181 8.61 -41.73 -4.14
N PRO A 182 9.93 -41.57 -4.24
CA PRO A 182 10.89 -42.20 -3.32
C PRO A 182 10.98 -41.48 -1.97
N TYR A 183 9.88 -41.47 -1.20
CA TYR A 183 9.91 -41.03 0.20
C TYR A 183 10.69 -42.04 1.04
N SER A 184 11.90 -41.66 1.50
CA SER A 184 12.84 -42.56 2.17
C SER A 184 12.36 -43.09 3.52
N ASP A 185 11.45 -42.37 4.16
CA ASP A 185 10.91 -42.64 5.48
C ASP A 185 9.41 -42.97 5.44
N LEU A 186 8.90 -43.42 4.27
CA LEU A 186 7.53 -43.88 4.13
C LEU A 186 7.23 -44.99 5.13
N HIS A 187 6.22 -44.76 5.96
CA HIS A 187 5.76 -45.68 6.97
C HIS A 187 4.24 -45.84 6.90
N VAL A 188 3.76 -47.06 7.12
CA VAL A 188 2.34 -47.43 7.08
C VAL A 188 2.00 -48.17 8.37
N ASP A 189 1.05 -47.62 9.13
CA ASP A 189 0.48 -48.22 10.35
C ASP A 189 -1.05 -48.26 10.25
N GLY A 190 -1.60 -49.46 10.05
CA GLY A 190 -3.04 -49.65 9.81
C GLY A 190 -3.51 -48.92 8.55
N THR A 191 -4.30 -47.86 8.72
CA THR A 191 -4.76 -46.96 7.65
C THR A 191 -4.05 -45.61 7.66
N THR A 192 -3.00 -45.46 8.47
CA THR A 192 -2.19 -44.24 8.54
C THR A 192 -0.96 -44.39 7.66
N VAL A 193 -0.73 -43.39 6.80
CA VAL A 193 0.48 -43.27 5.97
C VAL A 193 1.23 -42.02 6.42
N SER A 194 2.54 -42.14 6.63
CA SER A 194 3.41 -41.03 7.03
C SER A 194 4.72 -41.02 6.27
N PHE A 195 5.23 -39.83 5.95
CA PHE A 195 6.47 -39.62 5.21
C PHE A 195 6.95 -38.16 5.37
N THR A 196 8.21 -37.89 5.02
CA THR A 196 8.75 -36.52 4.98
C THR A 196 8.68 -35.95 3.56
N PHE A 197 7.92 -34.87 3.40
CA PHE A 197 7.94 -34.02 2.21
C PHE A 197 9.07 -32.98 2.33
N SER A 198 10.24 -33.30 1.76
CA SER A 198 11.41 -32.38 1.71
C SER A 198 11.69 -31.84 0.31
N ARG A 199 11.34 -32.62 -0.72
CA ARG A 199 11.47 -32.26 -2.13
C ARG A 199 10.22 -32.71 -2.86
N PRO A 200 9.73 -31.92 -3.83
CA PRO A 200 8.61 -32.34 -4.66
C PRO A 200 9.02 -33.39 -5.68
N PHE A 201 8.10 -34.34 -5.90
CA PHE A 201 8.12 -35.29 -7.00
C PHE A 201 7.06 -34.96 -8.06
N ALA A 202 6.12 -34.07 -7.74
CA ALA A 202 5.13 -33.60 -8.70
C ALA A 202 5.76 -32.87 -9.89
N VAL A 203 5.33 -33.25 -11.09
CA VAL A 203 5.70 -32.63 -12.36
C VAL A 203 4.41 -32.22 -13.08
N PRO A 204 4.29 -30.96 -13.54
CA PRO A 204 5.24 -29.86 -13.35
C PRO A 204 5.11 -29.24 -11.94
N GLN A 205 6.24 -28.72 -11.43
CA GLN A 205 6.20 -27.70 -10.39
C GLN A 205 5.72 -26.37 -11.00
N PRO A 206 5.14 -25.47 -10.18
CA PRO A 206 4.77 -24.12 -10.63
C PRO A 206 5.87 -23.44 -11.46
N THR A 207 5.49 -22.74 -12.52
CA THR A 207 6.46 -22.02 -13.32
C THR A 207 7.06 -20.88 -12.50
N ARG A 208 8.39 -20.84 -12.37
CA ARG A 208 9.10 -19.76 -11.65
C ARG A 208 10.05 -18.98 -12.55
N PRO A 209 9.57 -18.07 -13.42
CA PRO A 209 10.44 -17.29 -14.30
C PRO A 209 11.42 -16.46 -13.47
N ALA A 210 12.71 -16.53 -13.78
CA ALA A 210 13.76 -15.94 -12.95
C ALA A 210 13.54 -14.46 -12.57
N PRO A 211 13.08 -13.56 -13.49
CA PRO A 211 12.80 -12.18 -13.11
C PRO A 211 11.65 -12.03 -12.11
N ALA A 212 10.56 -12.79 -12.30
CA ALA A 212 9.39 -12.76 -11.42
C ALA A 212 9.72 -13.37 -10.05
N LEU A 213 10.43 -14.49 -10.02
CA LEU A 213 10.89 -15.13 -8.79
C LEU A 213 11.80 -14.20 -7.98
N ALA A 214 12.73 -13.48 -8.63
CA ALA A 214 13.61 -12.53 -7.95
C ALA A 214 12.83 -11.36 -7.35
N ALA A 215 11.85 -10.82 -8.09
CA ALA A 215 11.00 -9.73 -7.61
C ALA A 215 10.15 -10.16 -6.39
N VAL A 216 9.51 -11.32 -6.46
CA VAL A 216 8.71 -11.87 -5.35
C VAL A 216 9.58 -12.15 -4.13
N ARG A 217 10.77 -12.76 -4.30
CA ARG A 217 11.70 -12.98 -3.18
C ARG A 217 12.13 -11.68 -2.50
N ALA A 218 12.45 -10.64 -3.28
CA ALA A 218 12.80 -9.34 -2.74
C ALA A 218 11.61 -8.69 -1.98
N SER A 219 10.39 -8.86 -2.48
CA SER A 219 9.16 -8.43 -1.80
C SER A 219 8.98 -9.17 -0.46
N ASN A 220 9.11 -10.49 -0.46
CA ASN A 220 8.99 -11.34 0.74
C ASN A 220 10.06 -10.98 1.79
N GLU A 221 11.31 -10.76 1.36
CA GLU A 221 12.39 -10.30 2.24
C GLU A 221 12.09 -8.91 2.83
N THR A 222 11.53 -8.01 2.04
CA THR A 222 11.16 -6.66 2.47
C THR A 222 10.07 -6.69 3.53
N ILE A 223 8.98 -7.43 3.31
CA ILE A 223 7.85 -7.51 4.26
C ILE A 223 8.26 -8.23 5.56
N VAL A 224 9.06 -9.30 5.47
CA VAL A 224 9.59 -9.99 6.64
C VAL A 224 10.54 -9.08 7.44
N SER A 225 11.42 -8.35 6.77
CA SER A 225 12.35 -7.41 7.43
C SER A 225 11.60 -6.27 8.11
N ALA A 226 10.59 -5.72 7.44
CA ALA A 226 9.72 -4.68 8.01
C ALA A 226 9.00 -5.20 9.26
N TYR A 227 8.35 -6.36 9.17
CA TYR A 227 7.69 -7.00 10.31
C TYR A 227 8.61 -7.15 11.52
N ASN A 228 9.81 -7.71 11.30
CA ASN A 228 10.79 -7.92 12.36
C ASN A 228 11.31 -6.60 12.96
N SER A 229 11.35 -5.51 12.18
CA SER A 229 11.82 -4.20 12.67
C SER A 229 10.86 -3.55 13.68
N PHE A 230 9.57 -3.88 13.65
CA PHE A 230 8.59 -3.40 14.63
C PHE A 230 8.78 -4.03 16.01
N GLY A 231 9.46 -5.18 16.10
CA GLY A 231 9.76 -5.82 17.38
C GLY A 231 8.50 -6.29 18.11
N PHE A 232 7.47 -6.75 17.38
CA PHE A 232 6.27 -7.32 17.99
C PHE A 232 6.63 -8.47 18.93
N PRO A 233 5.97 -8.58 20.10
CA PRO A 233 6.30 -9.61 21.09
C PRO A 233 5.90 -11.02 20.65
N ASN A 234 4.97 -11.14 19.70
CA ASN A 234 4.42 -12.37 19.15
C ASN A 234 3.68 -12.06 17.82
N ASN A 235 3.19 -13.11 17.18
CA ASN A 235 2.40 -13.08 15.94
C ASN A 235 0.88 -12.99 16.20
N ASP A 236 0.42 -12.56 17.38
CA ASP A 236 -1.01 -12.37 17.66
C ASP A 236 -1.54 -11.24 16.76
N PRO A 237 -2.49 -11.54 15.84
CA PRO A 237 -3.04 -10.52 14.95
C PRO A 237 -3.81 -9.41 15.66
N ASN A 238 -4.10 -9.53 16.95
CA ASN A 238 -4.70 -8.45 17.74
C ASN A 238 -3.65 -7.52 18.37
N GLN A 239 -2.38 -7.91 18.34
CA GLN A 239 -1.24 -7.14 18.87
C GLN A 239 -0.38 -6.56 17.75
N VAL A 240 -0.53 -7.06 16.53
CA VAL A 240 0.06 -6.52 15.31
C VAL A 240 -0.83 -5.39 14.77
N ASP A 241 -0.18 -4.33 14.27
CA ASP A 241 -0.86 -3.14 13.76
C ASP A 241 -1.90 -3.44 12.68
N ALA A 242 -3.07 -2.80 12.77
CA ALA A 242 -4.17 -3.02 11.84
C ALA A 242 -3.83 -2.60 10.40
N ASP A 243 -3.02 -1.55 10.23
CA ASP A 243 -2.59 -1.08 8.91
C ASP A 243 -1.53 -2.02 8.33
N PHE A 244 -0.60 -2.53 9.14
CA PHE A 244 0.33 -3.59 8.72
C PHE A 244 -0.42 -4.87 8.29
N LEU A 245 -1.42 -5.31 9.07
CA LEU A 245 -2.25 -6.48 8.74
C LEU A 245 -3.10 -6.28 7.50
N SER A 246 -3.49 -5.03 7.20
CA SER A 246 -4.17 -4.71 5.94
C SER A 246 -3.24 -4.85 4.73
N VAL A 247 -1.92 -4.79 4.90
CA VAL A 247 -0.97 -4.99 3.79
C VAL A 247 -0.51 -6.44 3.71
N ALA A 248 -0.17 -7.07 4.84
CA ALA A 248 0.34 -8.44 4.91
C ALA A 248 -0.77 -9.51 4.85
N GLY A 249 -1.90 -9.27 5.50
CA GLY A 249 -2.99 -10.25 5.63
C GLY A 249 -3.90 -10.36 4.40
N LEU A 250 -3.81 -9.44 3.44
CA LEU A 250 -4.61 -9.48 2.21
C LEU A 250 -4.09 -10.50 1.19
N GLU A 251 -2.84 -10.96 1.27
CA GLU A 251 -2.28 -11.92 0.29
C GLU A 251 -2.92 -13.33 0.42
N LEU A 252 -3.23 -13.80 1.62
CA LEU A 252 -3.94 -15.08 1.86
C LEU A 252 -5.47 -15.00 1.65
N LEU A 253 -6.03 -13.79 1.66
CA LEU A 253 -7.48 -13.55 1.68
C LEU A 253 -8.15 -13.63 0.30
N HIS A 254 -7.40 -13.39 -0.78
CA HIS A 254 -7.97 -13.17 -2.11
C HIS A 254 -7.71 -14.32 -3.10
N PHE A 255 -7.37 -15.49 -2.57
CA PHE A 255 -7.13 -16.73 -3.31
C PHE A 255 -8.33 -17.15 -4.19
N GLY A 256 -9.56 -16.97 -3.68
CA GLY A 256 -10.80 -17.25 -4.42
C GLY A 256 -11.11 -16.23 -5.53
N ASP A 257 -10.84 -14.95 -5.28
CA ASP A 257 -11.02 -13.87 -6.26
C ASP A 257 -10.00 -14.00 -7.42
N PHE A 258 -8.77 -14.41 -7.10
CA PHE A 258 -7.73 -14.72 -8.07
C PHE A 258 -8.19 -15.79 -9.07
N VAL A 259 -8.66 -16.95 -8.57
CA VAL A 259 -9.06 -18.05 -9.44
C VAL A 259 -10.37 -17.77 -10.16
N GLY A 260 -11.32 -17.10 -9.50
CA GLY A 260 -12.53 -16.62 -10.15
C GLY A 260 -12.24 -15.70 -11.34
N SER A 261 -11.32 -14.74 -11.18
CA SER A 261 -10.91 -13.83 -12.25
C SER A 261 -10.11 -14.52 -13.37
N ALA A 262 -9.20 -15.44 -13.03
CA ALA A 262 -8.39 -16.19 -13.99
C ALA A 262 -9.25 -17.15 -14.84
N ALA A 263 -10.16 -17.89 -14.19
CA ALA A 263 -11.10 -18.78 -14.87
C ALA A 263 -12.03 -17.98 -15.81
N ALA A 264 -12.56 -16.85 -15.34
CA ALA A 264 -13.44 -16.02 -16.15
C ALA A 264 -12.74 -15.45 -17.39
N ARG A 265 -11.48 -15.02 -17.24
CA ARG A 265 -10.65 -14.51 -18.33
C ARG A 265 -10.38 -15.58 -19.39
N ALA A 266 -9.91 -16.75 -18.97
CA ALA A 266 -9.59 -17.83 -19.89
C ALA A 266 -10.85 -18.34 -20.62
N ALA A 267 -12.02 -18.35 -19.95
CA ALA A 267 -13.28 -18.71 -20.60
C ALA A 267 -13.69 -17.71 -21.71
N ILE A 268 -13.55 -16.40 -21.47
CA ILE A 268 -13.83 -15.37 -22.47
C ILE A 268 -12.82 -15.43 -23.62
N GLU A 269 -11.54 -15.62 -23.34
CA GLU A 269 -10.48 -15.79 -24.35
C GLU A 269 -10.71 -17.03 -25.23
N ASN A 270 -11.33 -18.09 -24.68
CA ASN A 270 -11.77 -19.28 -25.41
C ASN A 270 -13.18 -19.15 -26.04
N GLY A 271 -13.75 -17.94 -26.08
CA GLY A 271 -14.98 -17.64 -26.81
C GLY A 271 -16.29 -17.92 -26.06
N VAL A 272 -16.25 -18.17 -24.75
CA VAL A 272 -17.46 -18.32 -23.93
C VAL A 272 -18.07 -16.94 -23.65
N PRO A 273 -19.39 -16.71 -23.90
CA PRO A 273 -20.02 -15.42 -23.64
C PRO A 273 -19.95 -15.01 -22.16
N GLY A 274 -19.56 -13.76 -21.88
CA GLY A 274 -19.38 -13.24 -20.52
C GLY A 274 -20.54 -13.51 -19.54
N PRO A 275 -21.83 -13.27 -19.91
CA PRO A 275 -22.96 -13.58 -19.03
C PRO A 275 -23.10 -15.08 -18.69
N THR A 276 -22.68 -15.96 -19.61
CA THR A 276 -22.67 -17.42 -19.38
C THR A 276 -21.57 -17.79 -18.40
N VAL A 277 -20.40 -17.14 -18.48
CA VAL A 277 -19.30 -17.31 -17.54
C VAL A 277 -19.71 -16.85 -16.13
N VAL A 278 -20.36 -15.68 -16.02
CA VAL A 278 -20.86 -15.13 -14.75
C VAL A 278 -21.85 -16.09 -14.08
N ALA A 279 -22.83 -16.57 -14.82
CA ALA A 279 -23.83 -17.50 -14.29
C ALA A 279 -23.21 -18.83 -13.86
N ALA A 280 -22.26 -19.37 -14.64
CA ALA A 280 -21.61 -20.63 -14.33
C ALA A 280 -20.70 -20.56 -13.09
N LEU A 281 -19.92 -19.48 -12.93
CA LEU A 281 -19.04 -19.30 -11.77
C LEU A 281 -19.83 -18.93 -10.50
N ALA A 282 -20.91 -18.15 -10.64
CA ALA A 282 -21.81 -17.86 -9.52
C ALA A 282 -22.46 -19.15 -8.96
N ASP A 283 -22.90 -20.05 -9.84
CA ASP A 283 -23.44 -21.36 -9.46
C ASP A 283 -22.36 -22.26 -8.83
N ALA A 284 -21.18 -22.35 -9.46
CA ALA A 284 -20.09 -23.21 -8.99
C ALA A 284 -19.55 -22.80 -7.61
N PHE A 285 -19.39 -21.50 -7.35
CA PHE A 285 -18.83 -20.99 -6.10
C PHE A 285 -19.90 -20.61 -5.06
N GLY A 286 -21.19 -20.67 -5.42
CA GLY A 286 -22.29 -20.30 -4.53
C GLY A 286 -22.25 -18.83 -4.09
N ILE A 287 -21.77 -17.93 -4.95
CA ILE A 287 -21.64 -16.49 -4.67
C ILE A 287 -22.46 -15.64 -5.67
N ALA A 288 -22.73 -14.38 -5.31
CA ALA A 288 -23.55 -13.51 -6.13
C ALA A 288 -22.89 -13.19 -7.48
N GLY A 289 -23.67 -13.23 -8.57
CA GLY A 289 -23.19 -12.88 -9.91
C GLY A 289 -22.59 -11.48 -10.02
N SER A 290 -23.08 -10.52 -9.20
CA SER A 290 -22.50 -9.18 -9.11
C SER A 290 -21.05 -9.15 -8.62
N THR A 291 -20.64 -10.13 -7.81
CA THR A 291 -19.25 -10.30 -7.36
C THR A 291 -18.38 -10.76 -8.53
N ILE A 292 -18.88 -11.68 -9.35
CA ILE A 292 -18.20 -12.14 -10.58
C ILE A 292 -18.13 -11.01 -11.63
N ASP A 293 -19.21 -10.24 -11.78
CA ASP A 293 -19.26 -9.07 -12.68
C ASP A 293 -18.23 -8.01 -12.27
N ALA A 294 -18.00 -7.80 -10.97
CA ALA A 294 -16.95 -6.91 -10.49
C ALA A 294 -15.56 -7.40 -10.91
N TRP A 295 -15.28 -8.71 -10.81
CA TRP A 295 -14.02 -9.31 -11.28
C TRP A 295 -13.81 -9.13 -12.79
N LEU A 296 -14.87 -9.21 -13.59
CA LEU A 296 -14.81 -9.10 -15.06
C LEU A 296 -14.68 -7.65 -15.56
N ASN A 297 -15.26 -6.70 -14.83
CA ASN A 297 -15.18 -5.27 -15.18
C ASN A 297 -13.85 -4.62 -14.75
N SER A 298 -13.05 -5.35 -13.95
CA SER A 298 -11.78 -4.91 -13.40
C SER A 298 -10.57 -5.54 -14.11
N VAL A 299 -10.55 -5.74 -15.44
CA VAL A 299 -9.48 -6.56 -16.08
C VAL A 299 -8.53 -5.75 -16.97
N PRO A 300 -7.25 -5.59 -16.58
CA PRO A 300 -6.21 -5.10 -17.46
C PRO A 300 -5.45 -6.19 -18.22
N ARG A 301 -4.90 -5.84 -19.40
CA ARG A 301 -4.46 -6.79 -20.45
C ARG A 301 -3.01 -7.32 -20.31
N THR A 302 -2.30 -7.01 -19.23
CA THR A 302 -0.90 -7.45 -18.98
C THR A 302 -0.64 -7.67 -17.48
N LEU A 303 0.36 -8.49 -17.13
CA LEU A 303 0.75 -8.82 -15.73
C LEU A 303 0.95 -7.57 -14.84
N SER A 304 1.62 -6.53 -15.36
CA SER A 304 1.83 -5.26 -14.64
C SER A 304 0.54 -4.48 -14.39
N SER A 305 -0.39 -4.55 -15.34
CA SER A 305 -1.68 -3.89 -15.22
C SER A 305 -2.65 -4.70 -14.33
N TRP A 306 -2.52 -6.03 -14.30
CA TRP A 306 -3.23 -6.92 -13.36
C TRP A 306 -2.79 -6.69 -11.91
N VAL A 307 -1.49 -6.56 -11.62
CA VAL A 307 -0.99 -6.18 -10.28
C VAL A 307 -1.59 -4.83 -9.82
N ALA A 308 -1.65 -3.85 -10.72
CA ALA A 308 -2.25 -2.53 -10.46
C ALA A 308 -3.79 -2.54 -10.33
N GLU A 309 -4.46 -3.63 -10.74
CA GLU A 309 -5.90 -3.79 -10.55
C GLU A 309 -6.26 -4.66 -9.37
N VAL A 310 -5.52 -5.73 -9.11
CA VAL A 310 -5.59 -6.43 -7.82
C VAL A 310 -5.50 -5.40 -6.70
N GLN A 311 -4.53 -4.49 -6.74
CA GLN A 311 -4.43 -3.39 -5.77
C GLN A 311 -5.67 -2.47 -5.65
N ARG A 312 -6.46 -2.32 -6.72
CA ARG A 312 -7.62 -1.43 -6.80
C ARG A 312 -8.94 -2.15 -6.50
N THR A 313 -9.09 -3.40 -6.91
CA THR A 313 -10.24 -4.28 -6.63
C THR A 313 -10.23 -4.77 -5.19
N LEU A 314 -9.05 -4.94 -4.58
CA LEU A 314 -8.88 -5.33 -3.19
C LEU A 314 -9.16 -4.22 -2.16
N ALA A 315 -9.64 -3.05 -2.60
CA ALA A 315 -9.90 -1.90 -1.75
C ALA A 315 -8.78 -1.67 -0.70
N LEU A 316 -7.52 -1.54 -1.15
CA LEU A 316 -6.40 -1.00 -0.36
C LEU A 316 -6.64 0.51 -0.15
N PRO A 317 -7.41 0.99 0.85
CA PRO A 317 -7.76 2.40 0.92
C PRO A 317 -6.63 3.22 1.55
N LEU A 318 -5.57 2.55 1.99
CA LEU A 318 -4.39 3.21 2.51
C LEU A 318 -3.51 3.58 1.33
N ASP A 319 -3.97 4.59 0.60
CA ASP A 319 -3.11 5.37 -0.28
C ASP A 319 -2.13 6.12 0.62
N PHE A 320 -0.92 5.60 0.80
CA PHE A 320 0.11 6.28 1.59
C PHE A 320 0.90 7.28 0.73
N SER A 321 0.31 7.84 -0.32
CA SER A 321 0.96 8.83 -1.19
C SER A 321 1.03 10.21 -0.54
N CYS A 322 2.00 10.99 -0.98
CA CYS A 322 2.10 12.41 -0.67
C CYS A 322 1.68 13.25 -1.89
N TYR A 323 0.60 14.01 -1.71
CA TYR A 323 0.16 15.04 -2.64
C TYR A 323 0.72 16.39 -2.20
N VAL A 324 1.62 16.94 -2.99
CA VAL A 324 2.40 18.11 -2.58
C VAL A 324 2.07 19.33 -3.42
N MET A 325 1.80 20.43 -2.74
CA MET A 325 1.66 21.76 -3.33
C MET A 325 2.72 22.70 -2.74
N ILE A 326 3.40 23.46 -3.61
CA ILE A 326 4.26 24.57 -3.21
C ILE A 326 3.66 25.85 -3.78
N ASP A 327 3.11 26.69 -2.90
CA ASP A 327 2.56 28.00 -3.23
C ASP A 327 3.67 29.06 -3.17
N ASN A 328 4.14 29.49 -4.35
CA ASN A 328 5.13 30.54 -4.53
C ASN A 328 4.49 31.88 -4.90
N THR A 329 3.20 32.09 -4.63
CA THR A 329 2.50 33.33 -4.99
C THR A 329 3.03 34.56 -4.26
N LYS A 330 3.56 34.36 -3.04
CA LYS A 330 4.16 35.40 -2.20
C LYS A 330 5.66 35.23 -2.00
N GLY A 331 6.31 34.37 -2.80
CA GLY A 331 7.75 34.14 -2.66
C GLY A 331 8.63 35.27 -3.21
N PRO A 332 9.91 35.28 -2.80
CA PRO A 332 10.86 36.33 -3.17
C PRO A 332 11.27 36.26 -4.65
N SER A 333 11.37 35.05 -5.22
CA SER A 333 11.75 34.81 -6.62
C SER A 333 11.14 33.52 -7.14
N ASP A 334 11.50 33.14 -8.36
CA ASP A 334 11.29 31.78 -8.86
C ASP A 334 12.02 30.76 -7.99
N LEU A 335 11.45 29.56 -7.92
CA LEU A 335 12.12 28.37 -7.41
C LEU A 335 12.62 27.54 -8.59
N LEU A 336 13.90 27.19 -8.59
CA LEU A 336 14.53 26.33 -9.60
C LEU A 336 14.89 24.98 -8.99
N LEU A 337 14.36 23.89 -9.55
CA LEU A 337 14.57 22.54 -9.03
C LEU A 337 16.05 22.15 -9.21
N THR A 338 16.63 21.60 -8.15
CA THR A 338 18.04 21.17 -8.15
C THR A 338 18.20 19.68 -7.89
N SER A 339 17.39 19.10 -7.01
CA SER A 339 17.37 17.66 -6.79
C SER A 339 16.00 17.17 -6.30
N ILE A 340 15.74 15.89 -6.56
CA ILE A 340 14.61 15.15 -6.02
C ILE A 340 15.15 13.85 -5.43
N THR A 341 14.54 13.40 -4.34
CA THR A 341 14.81 12.08 -3.75
C THR A 341 13.48 11.46 -3.39
N ALA A 342 13.36 10.17 -3.67
CA ALA A 342 12.31 9.32 -3.14
C ALA A 342 13.03 8.24 -2.34
N ALA A 343 12.96 8.34 -1.01
CA ALA A 343 13.46 7.30 -0.12
C ALA A 343 12.53 6.07 -0.22
N PHE A 344 11.22 6.33 -0.27
CA PHE A 344 10.17 5.35 -0.57
C PHE A 344 9.15 5.98 -1.53
N GLY A 345 8.68 5.22 -2.52
CA GLY A 345 7.77 5.73 -3.55
C GLY A 345 8.41 6.17 -4.85
N SER A 346 7.58 6.65 -5.77
CA SER A 346 8.01 7.18 -7.06
C SER A 346 7.22 8.42 -7.46
N TYR A 347 7.88 9.40 -8.08
CA TYR A 347 7.21 10.61 -8.54
C TYR A 347 6.44 10.34 -9.84
N VAL A 348 5.13 10.12 -9.73
CA VAL A 348 4.24 9.95 -10.91
C VAL A 348 3.84 11.27 -11.55
N MET A 349 3.86 12.34 -10.76
CA MET A 349 3.85 13.71 -11.25
C MET A 349 5.14 14.35 -10.73
N SER A 350 6.12 14.54 -11.60
CA SER A 350 7.44 15.07 -11.21
C SER A 350 7.34 16.51 -10.68
N PRO A 351 8.17 16.88 -9.68
CA PRO A 351 8.29 18.26 -9.24
C PRO A 351 8.62 19.20 -10.42
N PRO A 352 7.96 20.36 -10.55
CA PRO A 352 8.24 21.28 -11.66
C PRO A 352 9.68 21.77 -11.63
N ALA A 353 10.36 21.73 -12.78
CA ALA A 353 11.73 22.24 -12.92
C ALA A 353 11.87 23.73 -12.52
N ARG A 354 10.77 24.49 -12.66
CA ARG A 354 10.65 25.87 -12.22
C ARG A 354 9.25 26.12 -11.67
N ILE A 355 9.16 26.76 -10.50
CA ILE A 355 7.94 27.33 -9.96
C ILE A 355 8.11 28.85 -9.97
N ALA A 356 7.49 29.52 -10.95
CA ALA A 356 7.61 30.96 -11.11
C ALA A 356 7.10 31.71 -9.86
N ARG A 357 7.67 32.88 -9.58
CA ARG A 357 7.11 33.81 -8.60
C ARG A 357 5.68 34.17 -9.03
N GLY A 358 4.73 34.08 -8.11
CA GLY A 358 3.32 34.30 -8.44
C GLY A 358 2.56 33.04 -8.85
N SER A 359 3.21 31.85 -8.85
CA SER A 359 2.58 30.60 -9.26
C SER A 359 2.66 29.50 -8.21
N VAL A 360 2.05 28.36 -8.52
CA VAL A 360 1.95 27.19 -7.65
C VAL A 360 2.52 25.98 -8.39
N GLY A 361 3.43 25.25 -7.73
CA GLY A 361 3.89 23.94 -8.18
C GLY A 361 3.09 22.82 -7.51
N ARG A 362 2.79 21.76 -8.26
CA ARG A 362 2.12 20.56 -7.76
C ARG A 362 2.83 19.32 -8.26
N PHE A 363 2.92 18.30 -7.42
CA PHE A 363 3.51 17.02 -7.74
C PHE A 363 3.01 15.95 -6.77
N VAL A 364 3.25 14.68 -7.13
CA VAL A 364 2.77 13.53 -6.38
C VAL A 364 3.92 12.55 -6.24
N LEU A 365 4.24 12.21 -4.99
CA LEU A 365 5.07 11.05 -4.66
C LEU A 365 4.11 9.90 -4.31
N GLN A 366 4.01 8.95 -5.24
CA GLN A 366 3.10 7.82 -5.11
C GLN A 366 3.74 6.73 -4.25
N ASP A 367 2.96 6.21 -3.31
CA ASP A 367 3.28 4.96 -2.62
C ASP A 367 3.32 3.79 -3.63
N PRO A 368 4.46 3.11 -3.83
CA PRO A 368 4.62 2.16 -4.90
C PRO A 368 3.98 0.85 -4.47
N LYS A 369 2.72 0.64 -4.79
CA LYS A 369 2.03 -0.59 -4.38
C LYS A 369 2.61 -1.82 -5.13
N PRO A 370 2.79 -2.98 -4.48
CA PRO A 370 2.63 -3.21 -3.04
C PRO A 370 3.83 -2.63 -2.27
N SER A 371 3.57 -1.91 -1.16
CA SER A 371 4.60 -1.28 -0.35
C SER A 371 4.21 -1.28 1.12
N VAL A 372 5.20 -1.61 1.96
CA VAL A 372 5.13 -1.64 3.44
C VAL A 372 5.90 -0.48 4.06
N PHE A 373 6.21 0.56 3.27
CA PHE A 373 6.89 1.77 3.73
C PHE A 373 6.05 3.03 3.53
N GLY A 374 5.13 3.03 2.56
CA GLY A 374 4.38 4.21 2.15
C GLY A 374 5.18 5.09 1.19
N SER A 375 5.03 6.40 1.32
CA SER A 375 5.82 7.38 0.54
C SER A 375 6.68 8.26 1.44
N GLU A 376 7.94 8.46 1.06
CA GLU A 376 8.87 9.36 1.72
C GLU A 376 9.80 10.00 0.68
N GLY A 377 9.85 11.32 0.65
CA GLY A 377 10.73 12.00 -0.29
C GLY A 377 11.04 13.44 0.06
N THR A 378 11.98 13.98 -0.71
CA THR A 378 12.43 15.36 -0.61
C THR A 378 12.53 16.00 -1.98
N VAL A 379 12.22 17.30 -2.05
CA VAL A 379 12.50 18.14 -3.22
C VAL A 379 13.33 19.34 -2.82
N THR A 380 14.37 19.65 -3.60
CA THR A 380 15.31 20.74 -3.33
C THR A 380 15.20 21.81 -4.42
N TYR A 381 14.92 23.04 -4.01
CA TYR A 381 14.88 24.21 -4.89
C TYR A 381 15.96 25.24 -4.53
N GLN A 382 16.41 25.99 -5.52
CA GLN A 382 17.15 27.24 -5.34
C GLN A 382 16.26 28.45 -5.61
N TYR A 383 16.51 29.55 -4.90
CA TYR A 383 15.79 30.82 -5.05
C TYR A 383 16.70 31.99 -4.68
N ALA A 384 16.40 33.20 -5.18
CA ALA A 384 17.03 34.43 -4.74
C ALA A 384 16.18 35.07 -3.63
N ASP A 385 16.80 35.44 -2.51
CA ASP A 385 16.11 36.16 -1.45
C ASP A 385 15.95 37.66 -1.75
N GLU A 386 15.42 38.43 -0.80
CA GLU A 386 15.18 39.87 -0.95
C GLU A 386 16.46 40.68 -1.19
N ASN A 387 17.63 40.14 -0.84
CA ASN A 387 18.94 40.74 -1.06
C ASN A 387 19.61 40.25 -2.35
N LEU A 388 18.89 39.49 -3.20
CA LEU A 388 19.38 38.84 -4.41
C LEU A 388 20.45 37.76 -4.12
N GLU A 389 20.50 37.24 -2.89
CA GLU A 389 21.39 36.13 -2.57
C GLU A 389 20.73 34.80 -2.93
N MET A 390 21.47 33.93 -3.62
CA MET A 390 21.00 32.58 -3.92
C MET A 390 20.99 31.72 -2.65
N LYS A 391 19.83 31.16 -2.34
CA LYS A 391 19.58 30.25 -1.21
C LYS A 391 19.03 28.92 -1.72
N THR A 392 19.18 27.90 -0.89
CA THR A 392 18.63 26.56 -1.12
C THR A 392 17.57 26.25 -0.06
N VAL A 393 16.51 25.58 -0.49
CA VAL A 393 15.45 25.08 0.38
C VAL A 393 15.16 23.63 0.04
N VAL A 394 15.00 22.82 1.09
CA VAL A 394 14.57 21.42 1.00
C VAL A 394 13.18 21.35 1.61
N PHE A 395 12.26 20.71 0.90
CA PHE A 395 10.96 20.33 1.41
C PHE A 395 10.95 18.81 1.57
N SER A 396 10.65 18.32 2.77
CA SER A 396 10.47 16.90 3.06
C SER A 396 9.02 16.60 3.40
N PHE A 397 8.57 15.40 3.02
CA PHE A 397 7.21 14.93 3.26
C PHE A 397 7.22 13.40 3.29
N GLN A 398 6.44 12.84 4.22
CA GLN A 398 6.27 11.40 4.35
C GLN A 398 4.85 11.06 4.79
N CYS A 399 4.34 9.98 4.22
CA CYS A 399 3.10 9.33 4.59
C CYS A 399 3.47 7.85 4.73
N PRO A 400 3.98 7.44 5.90
CA PRO A 400 4.47 6.09 6.12
C PRO A 400 3.32 5.11 6.38
N THR A 401 3.55 3.82 6.14
CA THR A 401 2.66 2.74 6.57
C THR A 401 2.77 2.46 8.07
N GLY A 402 1.69 2.08 8.74
CA GLY A 402 1.68 1.64 10.14
C GLY A 402 1.66 2.78 11.16
N PHE A 403 2.21 2.54 12.38
CA PHE A 403 2.15 3.51 13.50
C PHE A 403 3.03 4.77 13.38
N ALA A 404 3.75 4.94 12.28
CA ALA A 404 4.62 6.11 12.11
C ALA A 404 3.79 7.34 11.73
N ALA A 405 4.10 8.49 12.34
CA ALA A 405 3.36 9.72 12.05
C ALA A 405 3.71 10.27 10.65
N ASN A 406 2.67 10.73 9.94
CA ASN A 406 2.85 11.62 8.80
C ASN A 406 3.76 12.80 9.20
N ALA A 407 4.65 13.22 8.31
CA ALA A 407 5.49 14.38 8.57
C ALA A 407 5.69 15.24 7.32
N ALA A 408 5.90 16.53 7.55
CA ALA A 408 6.35 17.47 6.55
C ALA A 408 7.25 18.52 7.18
N ALA A 409 8.27 18.97 6.47
CA ALA A 409 9.15 20.04 6.93
C ALA A 409 9.74 20.86 5.77
N SER A 410 10.21 22.06 6.12
CA SER A 410 11.00 22.92 5.23
C SER A 410 12.26 23.38 5.94
N THR A 411 13.40 23.42 5.25
CA THR A 411 14.63 24.01 5.78
C THR A 411 14.59 25.53 5.87
N GLN A 412 13.50 26.17 5.42
CA GLN A 412 13.26 27.60 5.60
C GLN A 412 12.20 27.82 6.71
N PRO A 413 12.61 28.19 7.94
CA PRO A 413 11.70 28.31 9.09
C PRO A 413 10.52 29.26 8.89
N ARG A 414 10.66 30.23 7.98
CA ARG A 414 9.61 31.23 7.67
C ARG A 414 8.55 30.72 6.69
N TRP A 415 8.78 29.57 6.04
CA TRP A 415 7.86 29.02 5.07
C TRP A 415 7.02 27.95 5.75
N ARG A 416 5.77 28.32 6.01
CA ARG A 416 4.83 27.47 6.72
C ARG A 416 4.37 26.34 5.82
N PHE A 417 3.97 25.25 6.45
CA PHE A 417 3.30 24.16 5.80
C PHE A 417 2.02 23.83 6.56
N THR A 418 1.02 23.38 5.81
CA THR A 418 -0.23 22.85 6.36
C THR A 418 -0.56 21.55 5.65
N GLY A 419 -1.10 20.58 6.37
CA GLY A 419 -1.45 19.28 5.84
C GLY A 419 -2.90 18.93 6.12
N THR A 420 -3.46 18.03 5.33
CA THR A 420 -4.67 17.29 5.68
C THR A 420 -4.50 15.83 5.25
N SER A 421 -5.32 14.93 5.79
CA SER A 421 -5.27 13.51 5.49
C SER A 421 -6.66 12.90 5.27
N GLY A 422 -6.72 11.78 4.54
CA GLY A 422 -7.97 11.15 4.12
C GLY A 422 -8.55 11.84 2.90
N GLU A 423 -9.44 12.82 3.12
CA GLU A 423 -10.07 13.58 2.04
C GLU A 423 -9.36 14.93 1.80
N PRO A 424 -9.16 15.36 0.55
CA PRO A 424 -8.44 16.60 0.23
C PRO A 424 -9.12 17.87 0.75
N ASP A 425 -10.43 17.81 0.99
CA ASP A 425 -11.26 18.92 1.48
C ASP A 425 -11.31 19.03 3.01
N ASN A 426 -10.69 18.09 3.73
CA ASN A 426 -10.59 18.14 5.18
C ASN A 426 -9.82 19.40 5.66
N PRO A 427 -10.15 19.94 6.85
CA PRO A 427 -9.46 21.11 7.40
C PRO A 427 -7.94 20.90 7.50
N ARG A 428 -7.17 21.84 6.95
CA ARG A 428 -5.70 21.77 6.98
C ARG A 428 -5.13 22.25 8.32
N THR A 429 -4.16 21.51 8.85
CA THR A 429 -3.51 21.77 10.16
C THR A 429 -2.00 22.01 10.02
N SER A 430 -1.40 22.67 11.02
CA SER A 430 0.05 22.83 11.15
C SER A 430 0.43 22.63 12.63
N PRO A 431 1.21 21.59 13.00
CA PRO A 431 1.82 20.56 12.15
C PRO A 431 0.79 19.72 11.37
N VAL A 432 1.25 18.95 10.38
CA VAL A 432 0.37 18.07 9.57
C VAL A 432 -0.31 17.02 10.47
N PRO A 433 -1.48 16.47 10.10
CA PRO A 433 -2.14 15.45 10.91
C PRO A 433 -1.25 14.23 11.07
N GLU A 434 -1.03 13.77 12.31
CA GLU A 434 -0.16 12.63 12.60
C GLU A 434 -0.63 11.32 11.95
N GLY A 435 -1.95 11.15 11.75
CA GLY A 435 -2.54 9.96 11.13
C GLY A 435 -3.51 10.28 9.99
N GLY A 436 -4.00 9.22 9.34
CA GLY A 436 -4.88 9.28 8.16
C GLY A 436 -4.06 9.35 6.86
N HIS A 437 -4.63 8.80 5.78
CA HIS A 437 -3.95 8.60 4.50
C HIS A 437 -4.93 8.81 3.33
N PRO A 438 -4.50 9.38 2.19
CA PRO A 438 -3.16 9.91 1.88
C PRO A 438 -2.86 11.25 2.57
N LEU A 439 -1.61 11.69 2.49
CA LEU A 439 -1.18 12.99 3.01
C LEU A 439 -1.23 14.06 1.91
N TYR A 440 -1.98 15.13 2.15
CA TYR A 440 -2.03 16.32 1.30
C TYR A 440 -1.31 17.47 1.97
N VAL A 441 -0.09 17.79 1.54
CA VAL A 441 0.73 18.87 2.12
C VAL A 441 0.81 20.09 1.21
N ALA A 442 0.65 21.27 1.81
CA ALA A 442 0.79 22.56 1.17
C ALA A 442 1.89 23.37 1.87
N PHE A 443 2.98 23.67 1.15
CA PHE A 443 4.01 24.61 1.56
C PHE A 443 3.65 26.00 1.05
N VAL A 444 3.46 26.95 1.96
CA VAL A 444 3.09 28.34 1.65
C VAL A 444 4.29 29.25 1.89
N ILE A 445 4.86 29.70 0.79
CA ILE A 445 6.02 30.58 0.79
C ILE A 445 5.54 32.01 1.08
N GLY A 446 6.13 32.65 2.09
CA GLY A 446 5.77 34.01 2.50
C GLY A 446 4.45 34.11 3.30
N GLY A 447 3.95 32.99 3.84
CA GLY A 447 2.71 32.92 4.63
C GLY A 447 2.87 32.85 6.15
N GLY A 448 4.10 32.87 6.69
CA GLY A 448 4.35 32.69 8.11
C GLY A 448 5.00 33.86 8.82
N ALA A 449 4.22 34.57 9.63
CA ALA A 449 4.59 35.78 10.39
C ALA A 449 5.06 36.94 9.49
N ALA A 450 4.13 37.49 8.71
CA ALA A 450 4.30 38.75 8.01
C ALA A 450 3.02 39.60 8.08
N SER A 451 2.49 39.83 9.28
CA SER A 451 1.55 40.95 9.48
C SER A 451 2.28 42.25 9.87
N GLU A 452 3.48 42.20 10.44
CA GLU A 452 4.29 43.41 10.68
C GLU A 452 5.06 43.90 9.44
N GLY A 453 5.29 43.02 8.44
CA GLY A 453 6.09 43.36 7.26
C GLY A 453 5.30 44.05 6.13
N ARG A 454 4.02 43.69 5.96
CA ARG A 454 3.13 44.22 4.91
C ARG A 454 2.21 45.35 5.37
N HIS A 455 1.95 45.47 6.67
CA HIS A 455 1.23 46.61 7.25
C HIS A 455 2.13 47.23 8.31
N ARG A 456 2.82 48.28 7.91
CA ARG A 456 3.86 48.93 8.70
C ARG A 456 3.27 50.12 9.44
N ARG A 457 3.17 50.00 10.76
CA ARG A 457 2.82 51.13 11.61
C ARG A 457 3.95 52.16 11.58
N VAL A 458 3.65 53.38 11.16
CA VAL A 458 4.57 54.52 11.23
C VAL A 458 4.37 55.20 12.58
N THR A 459 5.46 55.35 13.33
CA THR A 459 5.44 55.99 14.66
C THR A 459 6.17 57.32 14.69
N SER A 460 7.02 57.58 13.70
CA SER A 460 7.77 58.83 13.53
C SER A 460 8.11 59.08 12.06
N THR A 461 8.37 60.34 11.70
CA THR A 461 8.71 60.77 10.32
C THR A 461 9.89 61.73 10.33
N ALA A 462 10.80 61.58 9.35
CA ALA A 462 11.88 62.56 9.16
C ALA A 462 11.44 63.59 8.13
N LYS A 463 11.64 64.88 8.42
CA LYS A 463 11.21 65.99 7.56
C LYS A 463 12.40 66.85 7.16
N ASP A 464 12.35 67.49 6.00
CA ASP A 464 13.36 68.48 5.61
C ASP A 464 13.04 69.89 6.17
N SER A 465 13.88 70.89 5.86
CA SER A 465 13.69 72.26 6.33
C SER A 465 12.41 72.94 5.80
N GLY A 466 11.77 72.36 4.78
CA GLY A 466 10.49 72.80 4.24
C GLY A 466 9.28 72.08 4.86
N GLY A 467 9.51 71.07 5.70
CA GLY A 467 8.47 70.25 6.33
C GLY A 467 8.08 69.01 5.52
N ASP A 468 8.75 68.74 4.39
CA ASP A 468 8.41 67.61 3.53
C ASP A 468 8.91 66.29 4.13
N ILE A 469 8.07 65.25 4.12
CA ILE A 469 8.41 63.93 4.66
C ILE A 469 9.46 63.26 3.76
N THR A 470 10.65 63.05 4.32
CA THR A 470 11.77 62.39 3.63
C THR A 470 11.91 60.91 4.01
N ARG A 471 11.46 60.50 5.21
CA ARG A 471 11.51 59.10 5.67
C ARG A 471 10.33 58.75 6.58
N LEU A 472 9.91 57.49 6.53
CA LEU A 472 8.98 56.86 7.47
C LEU A 472 9.76 55.97 8.44
N CYS A 473 9.37 55.96 9.72
CA CYS A 473 10.03 55.19 10.77
C CYS A 473 9.03 54.39 11.63
N GLY A 474 9.43 53.19 12.04
CA GLY A 474 8.68 52.35 12.97
C GLY A 474 9.52 51.20 13.51
N ALA A 475 8.89 50.23 14.17
CA ALA A 475 9.58 49.04 14.71
C ALA A 475 10.32 48.22 13.62
N TRP A 476 9.91 48.38 12.36
CA TRP A 476 10.51 47.79 11.16
C TRP A 476 11.72 48.57 10.62
N GLY A 477 12.17 49.62 11.31
CA GLY A 477 13.30 50.46 10.91
C GLY A 477 12.86 51.73 10.15
N THR A 478 13.71 52.19 9.23
CA THR A 478 13.51 53.44 8.49
C THR A 478 13.49 53.17 6.99
N VAL A 479 12.54 53.79 6.29
CA VAL A 479 12.40 53.71 4.82
C VAL A 479 12.29 55.12 4.25
N SER A 480 12.97 55.39 3.13
CA SER A 480 12.85 56.67 2.43
C SER A 480 11.46 56.87 1.83
N ALA A 481 10.99 58.11 1.74
CA ALA A 481 9.70 58.43 1.14
C ALA A 481 9.58 57.88 -0.29
N ALA A 482 10.66 57.96 -1.09
CA ALA A 482 10.71 57.39 -2.44
C ALA A 482 10.49 55.87 -2.47
N GLN A 483 11.12 55.12 -1.56
CA GLN A 483 10.92 53.67 -1.44
C GLN A 483 9.52 53.33 -0.93
N ALA A 484 8.99 54.07 0.05
CA ALA A 484 7.63 53.88 0.53
C ALA A 484 6.58 54.12 -0.58
N ILE A 485 6.77 55.14 -1.42
CA ILE A 485 5.91 55.40 -2.59
C ILE A 485 5.94 54.21 -3.56
N LEU A 486 7.12 53.66 -3.87
CA LEU A 486 7.24 52.48 -4.72
C LEU A 486 6.53 51.26 -4.11
N GLN A 487 6.65 51.07 -2.80
CA GLN A 487 6.04 49.95 -2.10
C GLN A 487 4.51 50.03 -2.04
N ILE A 488 3.97 51.22 -1.78
CA ILE A 488 2.52 51.46 -1.79
C ILE A 488 1.97 51.30 -3.22
N THR A 489 2.63 51.91 -4.22
CA THR A 489 2.17 51.87 -5.63
C THR A 489 2.22 50.44 -6.21
N SER A 490 3.20 49.62 -5.78
CA SER A 490 3.33 48.22 -6.20
C SER A 490 2.46 47.25 -5.38
N GLY A 491 1.78 47.72 -4.34
CA GLY A 491 1.00 46.89 -3.43
C GLY A 491 1.84 45.92 -2.59
N THR A 492 3.14 46.18 -2.44
CA THR A 492 4.07 45.31 -1.72
C THR A 492 4.06 45.57 -0.21
N VAL A 493 3.81 46.81 0.22
CA VAL A 493 3.66 47.22 1.63
C VAL A 493 2.61 48.33 1.76
N ALA A 494 1.73 48.22 2.76
CA ALA A 494 0.84 49.26 3.23
C ALA A 494 1.40 49.90 4.51
N TYR A 495 1.23 51.21 4.64
CA TYR A 495 1.68 51.99 5.80
C TYR A 495 0.47 52.63 6.48
N TYR A 496 0.47 52.70 7.81
CA TYR A 496 -0.61 53.32 8.58
C TYR A 496 -0.09 53.98 9.85
N THR A 497 -0.84 54.92 10.41
CA THR A 497 -0.57 55.60 11.70
C THR A 497 -1.68 55.32 12.71
N GLY A 498 -1.50 55.69 13.98
CA GLY A 498 -2.50 55.49 15.04
C GLY A 498 -2.52 54.07 15.64
N ALA A 499 -3.38 53.84 16.64
CA ALA A 499 -3.56 52.53 17.30
C ALA A 499 -5.00 52.39 17.81
N GLY A 500 -5.54 51.15 17.82
CA GLY A 500 -6.92 50.90 18.23
C GLY A 500 -7.93 51.33 17.15
N PRO A 501 -9.09 51.94 17.50
CA PRO A 501 -10.12 52.30 16.53
C PRO A 501 -9.82 53.55 15.68
N SER A 502 -8.69 54.24 15.94
CA SER A 502 -8.26 55.45 15.23
C SER A 502 -6.99 55.14 14.44
N VAL A 503 -7.16 54.59 13.24
CA VAL A 503 -6.08 54.22 12.31
C VAL A 503 -6.24 55.03 11.04
N ALA A 504 -5.16 55.67 10.58
CA ALA A 504 -5.13 56.41 9.32
C ALA A 504 -4.16 55.76 8.33
N ASP A 505 -4.67 55.39 7.15
CA ASP A 505 -3.86 54.80 6.09
C ASP A 505 -3.02 55.87 5.37
N VAL A 506 -1.77 55.52 5.10
CA VAL A 506 -0.85 56.33 4.30
C VAL A 506 -1.05 56.01 2.83
N HIS A 507 -1.30 57.04 2.03
CA HIS A 507 -1.48 56.95 0.59
C HIS A 507 -0.54 57.91 -0.15
N VAL A 508 -0.32 57.61 -1.43
CA VAL A 508 0.49 58.43 -2.34
C VAL A 508 -0.42 59.45 -3.02
N VAL A 509 0.00 60.72 -3.02
CA VAL A 509 -0.70 61.81 -3.69
C VAL A 509 0.19 62.37 -4.80
N ASP A 510 -0.38 62.56 -5.99
CA ASP A 510 0.28 63.23 -7.11
C ASP A 510 0.20 64.76 -6.94
N GLY A 511 1.31 65.40 -6.58
CA GLY A 511 1.44 66.86 -6.45
C GLY A 511 2.04 67.52 -7.69
N ARG A 512 2.01 68.86 -7.76
CA ARG A 512 2.58 69.64 -8.88
C ARG A 512 4.10 69.51 -9.02
N THR A 513 4.79 69.15 -7.95
CA THR A 513 6.26 69.02 -7.87
C THR A 513 6.75 67.56 -7.78
N GLY A 514 5.83 66.59 -7.71
CA GLY A 514 6.15 65.18 -7.55
C GLY A 514 5.13 64.43 -6.70
N ARG A 515 5.31 63.10 -6.58
CA ARG A 515 4.55 62.25 -5.68
C ARG A 515 5.02 62.42 -4.24
N TYR A 516 4.08 62.52 -3.30
CA TYR A 516 4.37 62.60 -1.87
C TYR A 516 3.41 61.72 -1.05
N LEU A 517 3.72 61.53 0.23
CA LEU A 517 2.97 60.68 1.15
C LEU A 517 2.04 61.51 2.03
N ARG A 518 0.82 61.03 2.27
CA ARG A 518 -0.15 61.68 3.16
C ARG A 518 -1.02 60.63 3.86
N THR A 519 -1.55 60.93 5.04
CA THR A 519 -2.64 60.17 5.68
C THR A 519 -4.01 60.63 5.19
N GLY A 520 -5.00 59.74 5.17
CA GLY A 520 -6.41 60.14 4.98
C GLY A 520 -6.85 61.12 6.08
N PRO A 521 -7.83 62.01 5.84
CA PRO A 521 -8.37 62.87 6.91
C PRO A 521 -9.07 61.99 7.96
N ASP A 522 -8.45 61.86 9.14
CA ASP A 522 -9.00 61.20 10.33
C ASP A 522 -9.44 62.26 11.37
N ALA A 523 -10.30 61.86 12.31
CA ALA A 523 -10.86 62.69 13.37
C ALA A 523 -9.85 63.09 14.47
N ASP A 524 -8.65 62.49 14.48
CA ASP A 524 -7.56 62.79 15.41
C ASP A 524 -6.33 63.35 14.66
N PRO A 525 -6.07 64.68 14.73
CA PRO A 525 -4.95 65.32 14.05
C PRO A 525 -3.58 64.76 14.46
N GLY A 526 -3.44 64.19 15.67
CA GLY A 526 -2.19 63.63 16.17
C GLY A 526 -1.70 62.38 15.43
N ASN A 527 -2.55 61.78 14.60
CA ASN A 527 -2.20 60.63 13.77
C ASN A 527 -1.79 61.02 12.33
N ASN A 528 -1.74 62.31 11.99
CA ASN A 528 -1.26 62.74 10.68
C ASN A 528 0.26 62.59 10.57
N LEU A 529 0.76 62.19 9.39
CA LEU A 529 2.21 62.01 9.18
C LEU A 529 3.04 63.28 9.48
N ASP A 530 2.44 64.45 9.27
CA ASP A 530 3.07 65.76 9.51
C ASP A 530 3.18 66.07 11.01
N GLU A 531 2.32 65.48 11.83
CA GLU A 531 2.24 65.70 13.28
C GLU A 531 2.96 64.62 14.09
N LEU A 532 3.47 63.56 13.41
CA LEU A 532 4.26 62.53 14.06
C LEU A 532 5.64 63.08 14.50
N PRO A 533 6.17 62.58 15.64
CA PRO A 533 7.47 63.00 16.15
C PRO A 533 8.59 62.66 15.16
N ASP A 534 9.70 63.38 15.26
CA ASP A 534 10.82 63.18 14.36
C ASP A 534 11.58 61.87 14.64
N CYS A 535 12.04 61.27 13.54
CA CYS A 535 13.16 60.33 13.49
C CYS A 535 14.23 60.91 12.55
#